data_AF-A0AAW2U9Q1-F1
#
_entry.id   AF-A0AAW2U9Q1-F1
#
_cell.length_a   1.000
_cell.length_b   1.000
_cell.length_c   1.000
_cell.angle_alpha   90.00
_cell.angle_beta   90.00
_cell.angle_gamma   90.00
#
_symmetry.space_group_name_H-M   'P 1'
#
loop_
_entity.id
_entity.type
_entity.pdbx_description
1 polymer ?
#
loop_
_entity_poly.entity_id
_entity_poly.type
_entity_poly.pdbx_seq_one_letter_code
_entity_poly.pdbx_strand_id
1 'polypeptide(L)'
;MIAYELSPSKFTGYVVISYINLMKSLIESKEDVAELRKRKILYTMLGSDEQVLEMFRDINTYGEANPVLFRDVKDKIEAHCNSTMKKCIGEVRYMHFRNPRTAIAWLAAVSLIAIDSASLYYAARPSNK
;
A
#
# COMPACT_ATOMS: atom_id res chain seq x y z
N MET A 1 -15.83 20.54 -36.50
CA MET A 1 -14.93 20.99 -35.41
C MET A 1 -14.83 19.87 -34.38
N ILE A 2 -14.15 18.77 -34.73
CA ILE A 2 -13.93 17.59 -33.86
C ILE A 2 -12.46 17.12 -34.03
N ALA A 3 -11.90 17.28 -35.24
CA ALA A 3 -10.51 16.95 -35.54
C ALA A 3 -9.45 17.76 -34.75
N TYR A 4 -9.77 18.95 -34.24
CA TYR A 4 -8.84 19.73 -33.40
C TYR A 4 -8.74 19.23 -31.94
N GLU A 5 -9.69 18.40 -31.48
CA GLU A 5 -9.64 17.79 -30.15
C GLU A 5 -8.81 16.50 -30.15
N LEU A 6 -8.77 15.81 -31.28
CA LEU A 6 -7.98 14.59 -31.53
C LEU A 6 -6.59 14.90 -32.10
N SER A 7 -5.97 16.01 -31.70
CA SER A 7 -4.55 16.20 -32.00
C SER A 7 -3.75 15.10 -31.30
N PRO A 8 -2.89 14.35 -32.01
CA PRO A 8 -2.05 13.30 -31.42
C PRO A 8 -1.27 13.79 -30.20
N SER A 9 -0.84 15.06 -30.20
CA SER A 9 -0.13 15.70 -29.09
C SER A 9 -0.95 15.76 -27.80
N LYS A 10 -2.26 16.03 -27.87
CA LYS A 10 -3.13 16.06 -26.69
C LYS A 10 -3.36 14.66 -26.14
N PHE A 11 -3.58 13.69 -27.01
CA PHE A 11 -3.74 12.29 -26.60
C PHE A 11 -2.47 11.75 -25.92
N THR A 12 -1.29 12.01 -26.47
CA THR A 12 -0.01 11.65 -25.84
C THR A 12 0.16 12.34 -24.49
N GLY A 13 -0.23 13.61 -24.36
CA GLY A 13 -0.24 14.32 -23.08
C GLY A 13 -1.10 13.62 -22.02
N TYR A 14 -2.34 13.26 -22.36
CA TYR A 14 -3.23 12.54 -21.44
C TYR A 14 -2.70 11.16 -21.04
N VAL A 15 -2.08 10.42 -21.97
CA VAL A 15 -1.47 9.12 -21.67
C VAL A 15 -0.33 9.29 -20.66
N VAL A 16 0.55 10.27 -20.88
CA VAL A 16 1.68 10.55 -19.97
C VAL A 16 1.18 11.01 -18.60
N ILE A 17 0.21 11.92 -18.54
CA ILE A 17 -0.35 12.40 -17.27
C ILE A 17 -1.05 11.27 -16.51
N SER A 18 -1.86 10.45 -17.18
CA SER A 18 -2.52 9.30 -16.56
C SER A 18 -1.50 8.26 -16.05
N TYR A 19 -0.39 8.04 -16.78
CA TYR A 19 0.70 7.19 -16.31
C TYR A 19 1.38 7.76 -15.05
N ILE A 20 1.72 9.06 -15.04
CA ILE A 20 2.33 9.70 -13.87
C ILE A 20 1.39 9.60 -12.65
N ASN A 21 0.09 9.82 -12.84
CA ASN A 21 -0.89 9.68 -11.76
C ASN A 21 -1.04 8.24 -11.28
N LEU A 22 -0.91 7.24 -12.15
CA LEU A 22 -0.84 5.83 -11.75
C LEU A 22 0.42 5.58 -10.90
N MET A 23 1.59 6.04 -11.35
CA MET A 23 2.84 5.87 -10.61
C MET A 23 2.80 6.57 -9.25
N LYS A 24 2.23 7.78 -9.16
CA LYS A 24 1.98 8.48 -7.89
C LYS A 24 1.11 7.67 -6.92
N SER A 25 0.12 6.93 -7.42
CA SER A 25 -0.72 6.07 -6.56
C SER A 25 -0.02 4.77 -6.13
N LEU A 26 1.08 4.39 -6.78
CA LEU A 26 1.89 3.22 -6.42
C LEU A 26 3.09 3.57 -5.54
N ILE A 27 3.53 4.84 -5.56
CA ILE A 27 4.72 5.34 -4.86
C ILE A 27 4.26 6.23 -3.71
N GLU A 28 3.99 5.63 -2.55
CA GLU A 28 3.67 6.37 -1.32
C GLU A 28 4.93 6.62 -0.46
N SER A 29 5.91 5.73 -0.59
CA SER A 29 7.15 5.70 0.19
C SER A 29 8.36 5.35 -0.68
N LYS A 30 9.56 5.50 -0.12
CA LYS A 30 10.81 5.13 -0.82
C LYS A 30 10.95 3.61 -0.96
N GLU A 31 10.35 2.86 -0.03
CA GLU A 31 10.30 1.40 -0.06
C GLU A 31 9.49 0.93 -1.28
N ASP A 32 8.42 1.62 -1.64
CA ASP A 32 7.64 1.33 -2.84
C ASP A 32 8.47 1.55 -4.11
N VAL A 33 9.26 2.62 -4.16
CA VAL A 33 10.20 2.87 -5.28
C VAL A 33 11.20 1.72 -5.41
N ALA A 34 11.79 1.29 -4.29
CA ALA A 34 12.74 0.19 -4.26
C ALA A 34 12.09 -1.12 -4.74
N GLU A 35 10.86 -1.40 -4.31
CA GLU A 35 10.12 -2.60 -4.72
C GLU A 35 9.75 -2.56 -6.21
N LEU A 36 9.24 -1.44 -6.71
CA LEU A 36 8.90 -1.27 -8.12
C LEU A 36 10.13 -1.40 -9.02
N ARG A 37 11.29 -0.90 -8.58
CA ARG A 37 12.58 -1.07 -9.26
C ARG A 37 13.04 -2.52 -9.25
N LYS A 38 12.99 -3.20 -8.08
CA LYS A 38 13.32 -4.62 -7.94
C LYS A 38 12.46 -5.51 -8.84
N ARG A 39 11.17 -5.17 -8.99
CA ARG A 39 10.22 -5.86 -9.88
C ARG A 39 10.33 -5.41 -11.34
N LYS A 40 11.23 -4.48 -11.67
CA LYS A 40 11.46 -3.94 -13.02
C LYS A 40 10.21 -3.30 -13.64
N ILE A 41 9.35 -2.74 -12.79
CA ILE A 41 8.16 -1.97 -13.18
C ILE A 41 8.55 -0.51 -13.39
N LEU A 42 9.45 0.00 -12.53
CA LEU A 42 10.01 1.33 -12.62
C LEU A 42 11.48 1.26 -13.06
N TYR A 43 11.78 1.87 -14.20
CA TYR A 43 13.14 2.06 -14.68
C TYR A 43 13.51 3.53 -14.52
N THR A 44 14.27 3.86 -13.48
CA THR A 44 14.74 5.22 -13.25
C THR A 44 16.26 5.26 -13.41
N MET A 45 16.74 6.21 -14.22
CA MET A 45 18.16 6.55 -14.36
C MET A 45 18.62 7.56 -13.29
N LEU A 46 17.69 8.11 -12.50
CA LEU A 46 17.96 9.09 -11.46
C LEU A 46 18.16 8.43 -10.10
N GLY A 47 19.30 8.74 -9.48
CA GLY A 47 19.46 8.95 -8.03
C GLY A 47 19.04 7.83 -7.06
N SER A 48 18.96 8.21 -5.78
CA SER A 48 18.42 7.35 -4.71
C SER A 48 16.90 7.21 -4.81
N ASP A 49 16.34 6.23 -4.12
CA ASP A 49 14.89 5.99 -4.12
C ASP A 49 14.10 7.21 -3.59
N GLU A 50 14.69 7.98 -2.67
CA GLU A 50 14.12 9.24 -2.16
C GLU A 50 14.00 10.32 -3.25
N GLN A 51 15.02 10.49 -4.10
CA GLN A 51 14.98 11.49 -5.18
C GLN A 51 13.89 11.16 -6.19
N VAL A 52 13.67 9.86 -6.45
CA VAL A 52 12.61 9.41 -7.36
C VAL A 52 11.23 9.63 -6.74
N LEU A 53 11.06 9.37 -5.45
CA LEU A 53 9.83 9.68 -4.71
C LEU A 53 9.51 11.19 -4.78
N GLU A 54 10.50 12.05 -4.52
CA GLU A 54 10.32 13.50 -4.59
C GLU A 54 9.98 13.97 -6.01
N MET A 55 10.69 13.46 -7.03
CA MET A 55 10.39 13.76 -8.44
C MET A 55 8.92 13.46 -8.77
N PHE A 56 8.43 12.26 -8.43
CA PHE A 56 7.04 11.92 -8.72
C PHE A 56 6.07 12.82 -7.96
N ARG A 57 6.32 13.10 -6.68
CA ARG A 57 5.47 13.98 -5.87
C ARG A 57 5.37 15.39 -6.44
N ASP A 58 6.51 15.94 -6.87
CA ASP A 58 6.64 17.34 -7.31
C ASP A 58 6.08 17.58 -8.72
N ILE A 59 6.01 16.54 -9.57
CA ILE A 59 5.40 16.68 -10.90
C ILE A 59 3.92 17.06 -10.75
N ASN A 60 3.57 18.30 -11.09
CA ASN A 60 2.17 18.70 -11.13
C ASN A 60 1.48 18.14 -12.38
N THR A 61 0.43 17.35 -12.18
CA THR A 61 -0.37 16.76 -13.26
C THR A 61 -1.62 17.58 -13.59
N TYR A 62 -1.79 18.74 -12.95
CA TYR A 62 -2.92 19.67 -13.13
C TYR A 62 -4.31 19.04 -12.97
N GLY A 63 -4.39 17.82 -12.41
CA GLY A 63 -5.63 17.04 -12.34
C GLY A 63 -6.13 16.53 -13.70
N GLU A 64 -5.42 16.78 -14.80
CA GLU A 64 -5.83 16.44 -16.16
C GLU A 64 -5.47 15.00 -16.53
N ALA A 65 -5.93 14.03 -15.73
CA ALA A 65 -5.88 12.62 -16.12
C ALA A 65 -7.17 12.18 -16.79
N ASN A 66 -7.04 11.34 -17.81
CA ASN A 66 -8.17 10.58 -18.31
C ASN A 66 -8.45 9.42 -17.33
N PRO A 67 -9.63 9.37 -16.69
CA PRO A 67 -9.97 8.36 -15.67
C PRO A 67 -10.27 6.97 -16.25
N VAL A 68 -10.27 6.84 -17.58
CA VAL A 68 -10.44 5.56 -18.29
C VAL A 68 -9.08 4.97 -18.62
N LEU A 69 -8.09 5.80 -18.93
CA LEU A 69 -6.72 5.34 -19.19
C LEU A 69 -6.15 4.72 -17.91
N PHE A 70 -5.86 3.42 -17.97
CA PHE A 70 -5.39 2.57 -16.87
C PHE A 70 -6.42 2.16 -15.80
N ARG A 71 -7.72 2.40 -16.01
CA ARG A 71 -8.75 1.88 -15.09
C ARG A 71 -8.66 0.37 -14.92
N ASP A 72 -8.67 -0.37 -16.03
CA ASP A 72 -8.57 -1.83 -16.01
C ASP A 72 -7.30 -2.34 -15.31
N VAL A 73 -6.21 -1.57 -15.40
CA VAL A 73 -4.95 -1.88 -14.72
C VAL A 73 -5.10 -1.68 -13.22
N LYS A 74 -5.67 -0.56 -12.78
CA LYS A 74 -5.96 -0.29 -11.36
C LYS A 74 -6.89 -1.35 -10.78
N ASP A 75 -7.97 -1.67 -11.48
CA ASP A 75 -8.96 -2.66 -11.04
C ASP A 75 -8.32 -4.05 -10.90
N LYS A 76 -7.44 -4.44 -11.82
CA LYS A 76 -6.69 -5.71 -11.73
C LYS A 76 -5.72 -5.73 -10.56
N ILE A 77 -5.01 -4.63 -10.31
CA ILE A 77 -4.10 -4.51 -9.17
C ILE A 77 -4.90 -4.62 -7.86
N GLU A 78 -5.99 -3.87 -7.73
CA GLU A 78 -6.85 -3.88 -6.55
C GLU A 78 -7.46 -5.27 -6.32
N ALA A 79 -7.99 -5.90 -7.37
CA ALA A 79 -8.52 -7.26 -7.29
C ALA A 79 -7.46 -8.27 -6.85
N HIS A 80 -6.23 -8.15 -7.37
CA HIS A 80 -5.13 -9.02 -6.99
C HIS A 80 -4.72 -8.81 -5.52
N CYS A 81 -4.51 -7.57 -5.09
CA CYS A 81 -4.16 -7.24 -3.70
C CYS A 81 -5.26 -7.71 -2.73
N ASN A 82 -6.52 -7.44 -3.04
CA ASN A 82 -7.65 -7.89 -2.23
C ASN A 82 -7.72 -9.43 -2.18
N SER A 83 -7.51 -10.12 -3.30
CA SER A 83 -7.49 -11.59 -3.33
C SER A 83 -6.34 -12.17 -2.49
N THR A 84 -5.16 -11.54 -2.54
CA THR A 84 -3.98 -11.97 -1.77
C THR A 84 -4.19 -11.73 -0.28
N MET A 85 -4.74 -10.57 0.09
CA MET A 85 -5.11 -10.27 1.47
C MET A 85 -6.18 -11.23 2.01
N LYS A 86 -7.22 -11.51 1.22
CA LYS A 86 -8.24 -12.50 1.57
C LYS A 86 -7.66 -13.90 1.76
N LYS A 87 -6.71 -14.32 0.91
CA LYS A 87 -6.00 -15.60 1.07
C LYS A 87 -5.18 -15.62 2.36
N CYS A 88 -4.39 -14.58 2.62
CA CYS A 88 -3.60 -14.47 3.84
C CYS A 88 -4.49 -14.55 5.10
N ILE A 89 -5.58 -13.77 5.15
CA ILE A 89 -6.56 -13.82 6.25
C ILE A 89 -7.21 -15.22 6.35
N GLY A 90 -7.51 -15.85 5.22
CA GLY A 90 -8.04 -17.19 5.15
C GLY A 90 -7.09 -18.26 5.70
N GLU A 91 -5.80 -18.18 5.33
CA GLU A 91 -4.75 -19.08 5.82
C GLU A 91 -4.50 -18.89 7.32
N VAL A 92 -4.40 -17.64 7.80
CA VAL A 92 -4.29 -17.35 9.23
C VAL A 92 -5.48 -17.90 9.97
N ARG A 93 -6.71 -17.68 9.48
CA ARG A 93 -7.92 -18.23 10.09
C ARG A 93 -7.90 -19.76 10.09
N TYR A 94 -7.52 -20.38 8.98
CA TYR A 94 -7.44 -21.82 8.86
C TYR A 94 -6.39 -22.43 9.80
N MET A 95 -5.20 -21.86 9.87
CA MET A 95 -4.12 -22.37 10.72
C MET A 95 -4.36 -22.09 12.21
N HIS A 96 -4.85 -20.89 12.57
CA HIS A 96 -5.12 -20.54 13.96
C HIS A 96 -6.40 -21.17 14.50
N PHE A 97 -7.49 -21.23 13.73
CA PHE A 97 -8.79 -21.71 14.25
C PHE A 97 -9.07 -23.20 14.00
N ARG A 98 -8.28 -23.91 13.18
CA ARG A 98 -8.46 -25.38 13.00
C ARG A 98 -7.96 -26.20 14.18
N ASN A 99 -7.00 -25.68 14.96
CA ASN A 99 -6.62 -26.25 16.25
C ASN A 99 -7.16 -25.38 17.38
N PRO A 100 -8.42 -25.59 17.82
CA PRO A 100 -9.03 -24.79 18.89
C PRO A 100 -8.14 -24.73 20.14
N ARG A 101 -7.40 -25.79 20.42
CA ARG A 101 -6.43 -25.84 21.53
C ARG A 101 -5.30 -24.83 21.39
N THR A 102 -4.77 -24.63 20.19
CA THR A 102 -3.66 -23.69 19.95
C THR A 102 -4.15 -22.24 20.02
N ALA A 103 -5.34 -21.96 19.50
CA ALA A 103 -5.97 -20.64 19.66
C ALA A 103 -6.23 -20.30 21.13
N ILE A 104 -6.78 -21.23 21.90
CA ILE A 104 -7.02 -21.06 23.35
C ILE A 104 -5.69 -20.86 24.09
N ALA A 105 -4.64 -21.62 23.75
CA ALA A 105 -3.32 -21.45 24.36
C ALA A 105 -2.69 -20.08 24.06
N TRP A 106 -2.82 -19.59 22.83
CA TRP A 106 -2.34 -18.26 22.45
C TRP A 106 -3.10 -17.15 23.19
N LEU A 107 -4.43 -17.25 23.27
CA LEU A 107 -5.27 -16.33 24.04
C LEU A 107 -4.91 -16.35 25.53
N ALA A 108 -4.73 -17.53 26.12
CA ALA A 108 -4.34 -17.67 27.52
C ALA A 108 -2.98 -17.04 27.80
N ALA A 109 -1.99 -17.24 26.91
CA ALA A 109 -0.67 -16.62 27.04
C ALA A 109 -0.74 -15.09 27.00
N VAL A 110 -1.52 -14.53 26.07
CA VAL A 110 -1.74 -13.07 25.98
C VAL A 110 -2.45 -12.54 27.23
N SER A 111 -3.46 -13.25 27.74
CA SER A 111 -4.16 -12.87 28.97
C SER A 111 -3.24 -12.89 30.19
N LEU A 112 -2.36 -13.90 30.31
CA LEU A 112 -1.38 -13.98 31.40
C LEU A 112 -0.41 -12.79 31.35
N ILE A 113 0.15 -12.47 30.19
CA ILE A 113 1.03 -11.31 30.02
C ILE A 113 0.31 -10.01 30.42
N ALA A 114 -0.96 -9.85 30.04
CA ALA A 114 -1.75 -8.68 30.40
C ALA A 114 -1.99 -8.58 31.91
N ILE A 115 -2.35 -9.69 32.56
CA ILE A 115 -2.57 -9.75 34.01
C ILE A 115 -1.29 -9.43 34.78
N ASP A 116 -0.15 -10.00 34.38
CA ASP A 116 1.14 -9.76 35.02
C ASP A 116 1.57 -8.30 34.86
N SER A 117 1.41 -7.73 33.67
CA SER A 117 1.72 -6.31 33.41
C SER A 117 0.86 -5.37 34.26
N ALA A 118 -0.44 -5.65 34.40
CA ALA A 118 -1.34 -4.89 35.24
C ALA A 118 -0.95 -5.01 36.73
N SER A 119 -0.66 -6.23 37.18
CA SER A 119 -0.26 -6.50 38.58
C SER A 119 1.03 -5.76 38.94
N LEU A 120 2.02 -5.79 38.05
CA LEU A 120 3.28 -5.06 38.20
C LEU A 120 3.05 -3.54 38.18
N TYR A 121 2.19 -3.04 37.28
CA TYR A 121 1.84 -1.63 37.20
C TYR A 121 1.14 -1.12 38.47
N TYR A 122 0.16 -1.87 38.98
CA TYR A 122 -0.53 -1.52 40.22
C TYR A 122 0.38 -1.63 41.45
N ALA A 123 1.28 -2.62 41.52
CA ALA A 123 2.26 -2.75 42.59
C ALA A 123 3.33 -1.64 42.56
N ALA A 124 3.72 -1.19 41.37
CA ALA A 124 4.67 -0.10 41.17
C ALA A 124 4.05 1.29 41.31
N ARG A 125 2.72 1.41 41.43
CA ARG A 125 2.03 2.70 41.60
C ARG A 125 2.26 3.20 43.05
N PRO A 126 3.04 4.28 43.27
CA PRO A 126 3.22 4.83 44.61
C PRO A 126 1.88 5.40 45.09
N SER A 127 1.54 5.12 46.35
CA SER A 127 0.41 5.73 47.04
C SER A 127 0.66 7.24 47.16
N ASN A 128 0.10 8.01 46.23
CA ASN A 128 0.02 9.46 46.36
C ASN A 128 -0.98 9.77 47.48
N LYS A 129 -0.44 10.17 48.64
CA LYS A 129 -1.14 10.98 49.64
C LYS A 129 -1.18 12.43 49.17
#